data_AF-A0AAU2AMF7-F1
#
_entry.id   AF-A0AAU2AMF7-F1
#
_cell.length_a   1.000
_cell.length_b   1.000
_cell.length_c   1.000
_cell.angle_alpha   90.00
_cell.angle_beta   90.00
_cell.angle_gamma   90.00
#
_symmetry.space_group_name_H-M   'P 1'
#
loop_
_entity.id
_entity.type
_entity.pdbx_description
1 polymer ?
#
loop_
_entity_poly.entity_id
_entity_poly.type
_entity_poly.pdbx_seq_one_letter_code
_entity_poly.pdbx_strand_id
1 'polypeptide(L)'
;MGRYYHFHREHAGYSVTVDVHLGGPRELALLVDGKEVAAVRIHGHHSEVRSLATTLPTDPPRHIEARVTLPGPVRGEPTSVLIEDGTRLPMPEREIPRRARLTEVSWYA
;
A
#
# COMPACT_ATOMS: atom_id res chain seq x y z
N MET A 1 -9.73 -17.39 -1.75
CA MET A 1 -8.80 -16.77 -2.73
C MET A 1 -9.03 -15.28 -2.70
N GLY A 2 -8.01 -14.47 -2.39
CA GLY A 2 -8.10 -13.01 -2.41
C GLY A 2 -7.51 -12.42 -3.69
N ARG A 3 -7.85 -11.17 -4.00
CA ARG A 3 -7.18 -10.39 -5.06
C ARG A 3 -6.08 -9.55 -4.42
N TYR A 4 -4.99 -9.36 -5.14
CA TYR A 4 -3.91 -8.49 -4.71
C TYR A 4 -3.79 -7.32 -5.67
N TYR A 5 -3.54 -6.15 -5.11
CA TYR A 5 -3.31 -4.90 -5.83
C TYR A 5 -2.04 -4.28 -5.29
N HIS A 6 -1.30 -3.64 -6.19
CA HIS A 6 -0.04 -3.00 -5.88
C HIS A 6 -0.13 -1.57 -6.42
N PHE A 7 -0.16 -0.59 -5.53
CA PHE A 7 -0.15 0.81 -5.92
C PHE A 7 1.23 1.37 -5.70
N HIS A 8 1.77 2.08 -6.69
CA HIS A 8 3.15 2.53 -6.61
C HIS A 8 3.31 3.93 -7.16
N ARG A 9 4.18 4.70 -6.52
CA ARG A 9 4.59 6.02 -6.96
C ARG A 9 6.00 6.33 -6.48
N GLU A 10 6.81 6.88 -7.39
CA GLU A 10 8.06 7.53 -7.02
C GLU A 10 7.76 8.88 -6.35
N HIS A 11 8.27 9.08 -5.14
CA HIS A 11 8.03 10.29 -4.36
C HIS A 11 9.29 10.72 -3.60
N ALA A 12 9.71 11.96 -3.82
CA ALA A 12 10.89 12.54 -3.17
C ALA A 12 12.19 11.69 -3.27
N GLY A 13 12.34 10.90 -4.34
CA GLY A 13 13.48 10.00 -4.55
C GLY A 13 13.33 8.62 -3.92
N TYR A 14 12.17 8.32 -3.33
CA TYR A 14 11.84 7.03 -2.73
C TYR A 14 10.73 6.33 -3.52
N SER A 15 10.83 5.01 -3.62
CA SER A 15 9.77 4.18 -4.16
C SER A 15 8.73 3.92 -3.07
N VAL A 16 7.58 4.57 -3.16
CA VAL A 16 6.45 4.38 -2.23
C VAL A 16 5.47 3.39 -2.83
N THR A 17 5.23 2.29 -2.13
CA THR A 17 4.34 1.21 -2.57
C THR A 17 3.30 0.89 -1.52
N VAL A 18 2.08 0.63 -1.95
CA VAL A 18 1.01 0.13 -1.09
C VAL A 18 0.51 -1.19 -1.65
N ASP A 19 0.70 -2.23 -0.86
CA ASP A 19 0.19 -3.55 -1.15
C ASP A 19 -1.18 -3.71 -0.51
N VAL A 20 -2.14 -4.22 -1.28
CA VAL A 20 -3.51 -4.47 -0.81
C VAL A 20 -3.89 -5.90 -1.14
N HIS A 21 -4.22 -6.68 -0.13
CA HIS A 21 -4.81 -8.01 -0.26
C HIS A 21 -6.28 -7.96 0.13
N LEU A 22 -7.17 -8.12 -0.85
CA LEU A 22 -8.60 -8.28 -0.64
C LEU A 22 -8.95 -9.77 -0.47
N GLY A 23 -8.57 -10.33 0.68
CA GLY A 23 -8.89 -11.69 1.11
C GLY A 23 -10.02 -11.75 2.13
N GLY A 24 -10.08 -12.83 2.92
CA GLY A 24 -11.00 -12.96 4.06
C GLY A 24 -10.77 -11.83 5.09
N PRO A 25 -9.63 -11.82 5.79
CA PRO A 25 -9.08 -10.57 6.27
C PRO A 25 -8.54 -9.76 5.08
N ARG A 26 -8.73 -8.45 5.12
CA ARG A 26 -8.07 -7.53 4.20
C ARG A 26 -6.76 -7.09 4.83
N GLU A 27 -5.69 -7.04 4.05
CA GLU A 27 -4.37 -6.65 4.54
C GLU A 27 -3.85 -5.53 3.66
N LEU A 28 -3.32 -4.48 4.29
CA LEU A 28 -2.68 -3.38 3.61
C LEU A 28 -1.28 -3.21 4.20
N ALA A 29 -0.28 -3.00 3.36
CA ALA A 29 1.08 -2.68 3.77
C ALA A 29 1.58 -1.47 2.98
N LEU A 30 2.24 -0.54 3.68
CA LEU A 30 2.96 0.58 3.10
C LEU A 30 4.44 0.24 3.13
N LEU A 31 5.08 0.34 1.97
CA LEU A 31 6.49 0.08 1.77
C LEU A 31 7.19 1.34 1.22
N VAL A 32 8.41 1.56 1.70
CA VAL A 32 9.34 2.57 1.19
C VAL A 32 10.60 1.84 0.76
N ASP A 33 10.97 1.96 -0.51
CA ASP A 33 12.08 1.22 -1.15
C ASP A 33 12.01 -0.30 -0.94
N GLY A 34 10.77 -0.83 -0.93
CA GLY A 34 10.52 -2.26 -0.72
C GLY A 34 10.58 -2.71 0.75
N LYS A 35 10.84 -1.81 1.70
CA LYS A 35 10.77 -2.11 3.13
C LYS A 35 9.40 -1.74 3.69
N GLU A 36 8.73 -2.68 4.35
CA GLU A 36 7.49 -2.38 5.09
C GLU A 36 7.76 -1.37 6.22
N VAL A 37 6.97 -0.30 6.22
CA VAL A 37 7.03 0.77 7.23
C VAL A 37 5.74 0.93 8.02
N ALA A 38 4.62 0.42 7.50
CA ALA A 38 3.35 0.33 8.21
C ALA A 38 2.49 -0.78 7.62
N ALA A 39 1.70 -1.45 8.45
CA ALA A 39 0.73 -2.46 8.00
C ALA A 39 -0.54 -2.43 8.84
N VAL A 40 -1.65 -2.81 8.23
CA VAL A 40 -2.93 -2.98 8.92
C VAL A 40 -3.68 -4.20 8.39
N ARG A 41 -4.27 -4.95 9.31
CA ARG A 41 -5.18 -6.05 9.03
C ARG A 41 -6.59 -5.67 9.43
N ILE A 42 -7.54 -5.89 8.53
CA ILE A 42 -8.91 -5.40 8.66
C ILE A 42 -9.87 -6.58 8.55
N HIS A 43 -10.82 -6.61 9.47
CA HIS A 43 -11.85 -7.63 9.52
C HIS A 43 -13.14 -7.13 8.86
N GLY A 44 -13.74 -7.98 8.05
CA GLY A 44 -14.97 -7.69 7.33
C GLY A 44 -14.74 -7.13 5.93
N HIS A 45 -15.86 -6.90 5.25
CA HIS A 45 -15.87 -6.58 3.81
C HIS A 45 -16.60 -5.27 3.50
N HIS A 46 -16.77 -4.40 4.50
CA HIS A 46 -17.44 -3.12 4.33
C HIS A 46 -16.56 -2.15 3.52
N SER A 47 -17.19 -1.21 2.81
CA SER A 47 -16.44 -0.13 2.19
C SER A 47 -15.88 0.78 3.27
N GLU A 48 -14.60 1.08 3.21
CA GLU A 48 -13.93 1.92 4.20
C GLU A 48 -12.71 2.60 3.59
N VAL A 49 -12.21 3.63 4.27
CA VAL A 49 -10.98 4.31 3.89
C VAL A 49 -9.96 4.13 5.00
N ARG A 50 -8.74 3.74 4.62
CA ARG A 50 -7.65 3.46 5.54
C ARG A 50 -6.44 4.29 5.22
N SER A 51 -5.74 4.71 6.25
CA SER A 51 -4.58 5.58 6.18
C SER A 51 -3.38 4.87 6.79
N LEU A 52 -2.27 4.86 6.06
CA LEU A 52 -0.98 4.35 6.48
C LEU A 52 0.02 5.51 6.38
N ALA A 53 0.63 5.89 7.49
CA ALA A 53 1.53 7.05 7.53
C ALA A 53 2.96 6.64 7.82
N THR A 54 3.92 7.38 7.28
CA THR A 54 5.34 7.24 7.58
C THR A 54 6.06 8.57 7.38
N THR A 55 7.32 8.63 7.79
CA THR A 55 8.21 9.77 7.57
C THR A 55 9.36 9.31 6.67
N LEU A 56 9.53 9.97 5.53
CA LEU A 56 10.66 9.74 4.65
C LEU A 56 11.91 10.43 5.20
N PRO A 57 13.08 9.77 5.17
CA PRO A 57 14.33 10.33 5.67
C PRO A 57 14.99 11.28 4.65
N THR A 58 14.22 12.26 4.17
CA THR A 58 14.73 13.40 3.39
C THR A 58 15.26 14.50 4.31
N ASP A 59 15.96 15.48 3.75
CA ASP A 59 16.32 16.71 4.43
C ASP A 59 15.62 17.90 3.72
N PRO A 60 14.59 18.53 4.32
CA PRO A 60 13.97 18.19 5.61
C PRO A 60 13.14 16.88 5.56
N PRO A 61 12.86 16.22 6.71
CA PRO A 61 12.02 15.02 6.76
C PRO A 61 10.62 15.29 6.20
N ARG A 62 10.10 14.36 5.40
CA ARG A 62 8.79 14.48 4.74
C ARG A 62 7.79 13.51 5.33
N HIS A 63 6.69 14.02 5.85
CA HIS A 63 5.59 13.19 6.35
C HIS A 63 4.64 12.86 5.21
N ILE A 64 4.40 11.56 5.02
CA ILE A 64 3.51 11.07 3.97
C ILE A 64 2.43 10.16 4.55
N GLU A 65 1.27 10.16 3.92
CA GLU A 65 0.15 9.28 4.24
C GLU A 65 -0.39 8.64 2.97
N ALA A 66 -0.32 7.31 2.90
CA ALA A 66 -1.02 6.53 1.89
C ALA A 66 -2.46 6.28 2.33
N ARG A 67 -3.41 6.81 1.57
CA ARG A 67 -4.84 6.65 1.80
C ARG A 67 -5.45 5.70 0.78
N VAL A 68 -5.96 4.58 1.28
CA VAL A 68 -6.54 3.49 0.49
C VAL A 68 -8.05 3.46 0.69
N THR A 69 -8.79 3.56 -0.40
CA THR A 69 -10.23 3.31 -0.41
C THR A 69 -10.46 1.84 -0.74
N LEU A 70 -11.07 1.11 0.20
CA LEU A 70 -11.42 -0.29 0.04
C LEU A 70 -12.87 -0.42 -0.44
N PRO A 71 -13.12 -1.23 -1.49
CA PRO A 71 -14.47 -1.44 -2.00
C PRO A 71 -15.33 -2.26 -1.03
N GLY A 72 -16.65 -2.18 -1.18
CA GLY A 72 -17.59 -3.10 -0.53
C GLY A 72 -17.57 -4.50 -1.16
N PRO A 73 -18.44 -5.42 -0.71
CA PRO A 73 -18.41 -6.81 -1.17
C PRO A 73 -19.00 -7.00 -2.58
N VAL A 74 -19.80 -6.04 -3.07
CA VAL A 74 -20.60 -6.21 -4.30
C VAL A 74 -19.94 -5.56 -5.53
N ARG A 75 -19.04 -4.59 -5.38
CA ARG A 75 -18.33 -3.97 -6.51
C ARG A 75 -17.15 -3.09 -6.09
N GLY A 76 -16.15 -3.03 -6.98
CA GLY A 76 -15.08 -2.03 -6.98
C GLY A 76 -13.69 -2.63 -6.89
N GLU A 77 -12.71 -1.86 -7.35
CA GLU A 77 -11.28 -2.09 -7.12
C GLU A 77 -10.81 -1.07 -6.08
N PRO A 78 -9.83 -1.40 -5.24
CA PRO A 78 -9.29 -0.43 -4.32
C PRO A 78 -8.62 0.70 -5.10
N THR A 79 -8.55 1.88 -4.48
CA THR A 79 -7.80 3.01 -5.04
C THR A 79 -6.87 3.57 -3.98
N SER A 80 -5.70 4.04 -4.39
CA SER A 80 -4.72 4.63 -3.47
C SER A 80 -4.34 6.05 -3.90
N VAL A 81 -4.21 6.93 -2.91
CA VAL A 81 -3.63 8.26 -3.05
C VAL A 81 -2.58 8.47 -1.97
N LEU A 82 -1.45 9.05 -2.35
CA LEU A 82 -0.44 9.54 -1.44
C LEU A 82 -0.80 10.98 -1.04
N ILE A 83 -0.68 11.30 0.24
CA ILE A 83 -0.91 12.62 0.79
C ILE A 83 0.39 13.12 1.40
N GLU A 84 0.83 14.31 1.01
CA GLU A 84 1.97 15.03 1.58
C GLU A 84 1.56 16.50 1.73
N ASP A 85 1.66 17.05 2.94
CA ASP A 85 1.28 18.44 3.24
C ASP A 85 -0.10 18.85 2.69
N GLY A 86 -1.08 17.93 2.77
CA GLY A 86 -2.44 18.11 2.26
C GLY A 86 -2.61 17.96 0.74
N THR A 87 -1.51 17.84 -0.01
CA THR A 87 -1.52 17.58 -1.45
C THR A 87 -1.83 16.12 -1.73
N ARG A 88 -2.77 15.86 -2.63
CA ARG A 88 -3.20 14.49 -3.01
C ARG A 88 -2.55 14.09 -4.32
N LEU A 89 -1.78 13.01 -4.28
CA LEU A 89 -0.98 12.49 -5.36
C LEU A 89 -1.49 11.08 -5.71
N PRO A 90 -2.07 10.84 -6.90
CA PRO A 90 -2.59 9.51 -7.25
C PRO A 90 -1.48 8.45 -7.21
N MET A 91 -1.74 7.29 -6.63
CA MET A 91 -0.87 6.12 -6.71
C MET A 91 -1.50 5.13 -7.68
N PRO A 92 -1.08 5.08 -8.96
CA PRO A 92 -1.64 4.15 -9.93
C PRO A 92 -1.36 2.70 -9.54
N GLU A 93 -2.29 1.81 -9.87
CA GLU A 93 -2.04 0.38 -9.78
C GLU A 93 -0.95 -0.03 -10.77
N ARG A 94 -0.03 -0.89 -10.35
CA ARG A 94 0.94 -1.56 -11.20
C ARG A 94 0.66 -3.06 -11.15
N GLU A 95 0.44 -3.65 -12.31
CA GLU A 95 0.43 -5.10 -12.43
C GLU A 95 1.85 -5.62 -12.17
N ILE A 96 2.07 -6.24 -11.02
CA ILE A 96 3.30 -6.98 -10.77
C ILE A 96 3.13 -8.38 -11.38
N PRO A 97 4.01 -8.80 -12.32
CA PRO A 97 3.95 -10.14 -12.87
C PRO A 97 4.00 -11.16 -11.75
N ARG A 98 3.08 -12.13 -11.74
CA ARG A 98 2.93 -13.18 -10.71
C ARG A 98 4.24 -13.94 -10.38
N ARG A 99 5.25 -13.88 -11.26
CA ARG A 99 6.59 -14.48 -11.07
C ARG A 99 7.52 -13.74 -10.10
N ALA A 100 7.21 -12.50 -9.70
CA ALA A 100 8.03 -11.76 -8.74
C ALA A 100 7.70 -12.09 -7.27
N ARG A 101 6.65 -12.88 -7.00
CA ARG A 101 6.38 -13.45 -5.67
C ARG A 101 7.20 -14.73 -5.42
N LEU A 102 8.49 -14.67 -5.73
CA LEU A 102 9.43 -15.65 -5.22
C LEU A 102 9.59 -15.36 -3.74
N THR A 103 8.84 -16.12 -2.93
CA THR A 103 9.26 -16.65 -1.64
C THR A 103 10.26 -15.78 -0.88
N GLU A 104 9.80 -15.08 0.15
CA GLU A 104 10.59 -14.94 1.37
C GLU A 104 10.84 -16.36 1.91
N VAL A 105 11.81 -17.05 1.30
CA VAL A 105 12.59 -18.03 2.02
C VAL A 105 13.37 -17.20 3.02
N SER A 106 12.88 -17.21 4.25
CA SER A 106 13.64 -16.77 5.42
C SER A 106 14.96 -17.54 5.43
N TRP A 107 16.01 -16.90 4.92
CA TRP A 107 17.40 -17.31 5.09
C TRP A 107 18.10 -16.31 6.00
N TYR A 108 17.77 -16.38 7.29
CA TYR A 108 18.64 -16.04 8.43
C TYR A 108 17.99 -16.73 9.64
N ALA A 109 18.64 -17.47 10.52
CA ALA A 109 19.95 -18.12 10.63
C ALA A 109 19.75 -19.20 11.71
#